data_AF-A0A1G7ZYI2-F1
#
_entry.id   AF-A0A1G7ZYI2-F1
#
_cell.length_a   1.000
_cell.length_b   1.000
_cell.length_c   1.000
_cell.angle_alpha   90.00
_cell.angle_beta   90.00
_cell.angle_gamma   90.00
#
_symmetry.space_group_name_H-M   'P 1'
#
loop_
_entity.id
_entity.type
_entity.pdbx_description
1 polymer ?
#
loop_
_entity_poly.entity_id
_entity_poly.type
_entity_poly.pdbx_seq_one_letter_code
_entity_poly.pdbx_strand_id
1 'polypeptide(L)'
;MIDNECARDGESRFCCIRPEAMRWSGSRIESNGSTNVLDVYITKIVNLGAYLEVWAMHASGTVFKALISAGRATHLAIGDAIQLTVDPKAIQLLAA
;
A
#
# COMPACT_ATOMS: atom_id res chain seq x y z
N MET A 1 13.54 -29.20 4.35
CA MET A 1 13.62 -28.85 2.93
C MET A 1 12.35 -28.08 2.64
N ILE A 2 12.42 -26.75 2.68
CA ILE A 2 11.29 -25.88 2.38
C ILE A 2 11.69 -25.27 1.04
N ASP A 3 10.98 -25.64 -0.01
CA ASP A 3 11.26 -25.19 -1.38
C ASP A 3 10.94 -23.70 -1.46
N ASN A 4 11.99 -22.92 -1.26
CA ASN A 4 11.98 -21.47 -1.39
C ASN A 4 12.11 -21.17 -2.89
N GLU A 5 11.00 -21.27 -3.63
CA GLU A 5 10.91 -20.78 -5.01
C GLU A 5 10.94 -19.25 -5.00
N CYS A 6 12.14 -18.70 -4.77
CA CYS A 6 12.50 -17.38 -5.27
C CYS A 6 12.14 -17.35 -6.75
N ALA A 7 11.32 -16.37 -7.13
CA ALA A 7 10.81 -16.19 -8.48
C ALA A 7 11.91 -16.45 -9.53
N ARG A 8 11.61 -17.31 -10.52
CA ARG A 8 12.46 -17.45 -11.70
C ARG A 8 12.53 -16.09 -12.39
N ASP A 9 13.75 -15.63 -12.62
CA ASP A 9 14.04 -14.32 -13.20
C ASP A 9 13.32 -14.19 -14.56
N GLY A 10 12.34 -13.29 -14.66
CA GLY A 10 11.59 -13.01 -15.90
C GLY A 10 10.09 -13.33 -15.92
N GLU A 11 9.52 -13.97 -14.91
CA GLU A 11 8.07 -14.25 -14.88
C GLU A 11 7.30 -13.17 -14.08
N SER A 12 6.44 -12.42 -14.77
CA SER A 12 5.57 -11.43 -14.12
C SER A 12 4.52 -12.13 -13.26
N ARG A 13 4.56 -11.91 -11.94
CA ARG A 13 3.55 -12.41 -11.01
C ARG A 13 2.60 -11.29 -10.62
N PHE A 14 1.32 -11.60 -10.56
CA PHE A 14 0.32 -10.69 -10.02
C PHE A 14 0.12 -10.96 -8.54
N CYS A 15 -0.20 -9.92 -7.78
CA CYS A 15 -0.62 -10.05 -6.39
C CYS A 15 -1.89 -9.24 -6.15
N CYS A 16 -2.64 -9.61 -5.12
CA CYS A 16 -3.71 -8.80 -4.59
C CYS A 16 -3.37 -8.34 -3.18
N ILE A 17 -3.74 -7.10 -2.90
CA ILE A 17 -3.62 -6.46 -1.60
C ILE A 17 -4.96 -5.80 -1.34
N ARG A 18 -5.56 -6.09 -0.18
CA ARG A 18 -6.82 -5.45 0.18
C ARG A 18 -6.59 -4.00 0.61
N PRO A 19 -7.47 -3.04 0.29
CA PRO A 19 -7.30 -1.65 0.70
C PRO A 19 -7.14 -1.47 2.21
N GLU A 20 -7.82 -2.29 3.02
CA GLU A 20 -7.72 -2.27 4.47
C GLU A 20 -6.41 -2.87 5.02
N ALA A 21 -5.59 -3.50 4.20
CA ALA A 21 -4.25 -3.96 4.60
C ALA A 21 -3.19 -2.87 4.41
N MET A 22 -3.46 -1.87 3.57
CA MET A 22 -2.58 -0.72 3.36
C MET A 22 -2.71 0.24 4.55
N ARG A 23 -1.59 0.57 5.17
CA ARG A 23 -1.51 1.43 6.36
C ARG A 23 -0.80 2.73 6.03
N TRP A 24 -1.19 3.77 6.75
CA TRP A 24 -0.51 5.06 6.77
C TRP A 24 -0.37 5.50 8.23
N SER A 25 0.82 5.99 8.58
CA SER A 25 1.22 6.32 9.96
C SER A 25 1.34 7.82 10.22
N GLY A 26 1.16 8.68 9.23
CA GLY A 26 1.38 10.14 9.35
C GLY A 26 2.85 10.56 9.43
N SER A 27 3.72 9.70 9.95
CA SER A 27 5.17 9.88 9.95
C SER A 27 5.83 8.92 8.96
N ARG A 28 6.95 9.38 8.38
CA ARG A 28 7.82 8.54 7.55
C ARG A 28 8.35 7.37 8.38
N ILE A 29 8.26 6.16 7.84
CA ILE A 29 8.76 4.95 8.46
C ILE A 29 10.07 4.56 7.76
N GLU A 30 11.12 4.37 8.56
CA GLU A 30 12.32 3.71 8.07
C GLU A 30 12.05 2.21 7.95
N SER A 31 12.30 1.64 6.77
CA SER A 31 12.10 0.22 6.54
C SER A 31 13.06 -0.59 7.42
N ASN A 32 12.53 -1.25 8.45
CA ASN A 32 13.29 -2.15 9.32
C ASN A 32 13.31 -3.60 8.80
N GLY A 33 13.03 -3.80 7.49
CA GLY A 33 13.14 -5.08 6.80
C GLY A 33 11.95 -6.02 6.90
N SER A 34 10.94 -5.72 7.73
CA SER A 34 9.77 -6.60 7.93
C SER A 34 8.48 -6.14 7.24
N THR A 35 8.46 -4.90 6.73
CA THR A 35 7.27 -4.26 6.16
C THR A 35 7.60 -3.66 4.80
N ASN A 36 6.73 -3.84 3.82
CA ASN A 36 6.87 -3.17 2.54
C ASN A 36 6.45 -1.72 2.68
N VAL A 37 7.28 -0.80 2.18
CA VAL A 37 7.04 0.65 2.22
C VAL A 37 6.96 1.16 0.79
N LEU A 38 5.93 1.96 0.51
CA LEU A 38 5.65 2.53 -0.81
C LEU A 38 5.56 4.05 -0.67
N ASP A 39 6.47 4.77 -1.32
CA ASP A 39 6.39 6.23 -1.48
C ASP A 39 5.41 6.55 -2.61
N VAL A 40 4.31 7.24 -2.30
CA VAL A 40 3.21 7.50 -3.24
C VAL A 40 2.70 8.94 -3.08
N TYR A 41 1.93 9.43 -4.05
CA TYR A 41 1.20 10.69 -3.93
C TYR A 41 -0.30 10.49 -4.06
N ILE A 42 -1.07 11.20 -3.24
CA ILE A 42 -2.53 11.07 -3.23
C ILE A 42 -3.11 11.70 -4.50
N THR A 43 -3.94 10.96 -5.22
CA THR A 43 -4.62 11.44 -6.44
C THR A 43 -6.12 11.59 -6.23
N LYS A 44 -6.72 10.89 -5.26
CA LYS A 44 -8.13 11.00 -4.92
C LYS A 44 -8.37 10.59 -3.47
N ILE A 45 -9.31 11.27 -2.82
CA ILE A 45 -9.83 10.91 -1.49
C ILE A 45 -11.34 10.79 -1.59
N VAL A 46 -11.90 9.69 -1.10
CA VAL A 46 -13.34 9.47 -0.97
C VAL A 46 -13.67 9.36 0.52
N ASN A 47 -14.52 10.24 1.02
CA ASN A 47 -14.99 10.18 2.40
C ASN A 47 -16.17 9.21 2.51
N LEU A 48 -15.99 8.13 3.26
CA LEU A 48 -16.98 7.08 3.52
C LEU A 48 -17.57 7.18 4.95
N GLY A 49 -17.47 8.35 5.58
CA GLY A 49 -17.87 8.60 6.96
C GLY A 49 -16.76 8.24 7.95
N ALA A 50 -16.78 7.02 8.48
CA ALA A 50 -15.78 6.57 9.47
C ALA A 50 -14.38 6.34 8.88
N TYR A 51 -14.30 6.19 7.56
CA TYR A 51 -13.07 5.91 6.82
C TYR A 51 -12.96 6.84 5.60
N LEU A 52 -11.72 7.07 5.18
CA LEU A 52 -11.36 7.61 3.89
C LEU A 52 -10.82 6.49 3.02
N GLU A 53 -11.36 6.31 1.82
CA GLU A 53 -10.70 5.56 0.77
C GLU A 53 -9.76 6.51 0.03
N VAL A 54 -8.45 6.29 0.18
CA VAL A 54 -7.40 7.09 -0.43
C VAL A 54 -6.86 6.32 -1.63
N TRP A 55 -6.82 6.98 -2.78
CA TRP A 55 -6.17 6.47 -3.98
C TRP A 55 -4.85 7.21 -4.12
N ALA A 56 -3.76 6.47 -4.23
CA ALA A 56 -2.42 7.02 -4.30
C ALA A 56 -1.63 6.37 -5.43
N MET A 57 -0.89 7.18 -6.17
CA MET A 57 -0.09 6.74 -7.32
C MET A 57 1.37 6.61 -6.92
N HIS A 58 1.96 5.46 -7.27
CA HIS A 58 3.40 5.22 -7.16
C HIS A 58 4.11 5.73 -8.43
N ALA A 59 5.42 5.98 -8.33
CA ALA A 59 6.24 6.44 -9.45
C ALA A 59 6.21 5.49 -10.67
N SER A 60 5.91 4.21 -10.47
CA SER A 60 5.72 3.23 -11.55
C SER A 60 4.41 3.41 -12.35
N GLY A 61 3.53 4.33 -11.94
CA GLY A 61 2.19 4.50 -12.50
C GLY A 61 1.13 3.57 -11.89
N THR A 62 1.52 2.67 -10.97
CA THR A 62 0.58 1.81 -10.24
C THR A 62 -0.24 2.63 -9.24
N VAL A 63 -1.55 2.43 -9.24
CA VAL A 63 -2.46 3.07 -8.26
C VAL A 63 -2.78 2.08 -7.14
N PHE A 64 -2.54 2.51 -5.91
CA PHE A 64 -2.88 1.79 -4.69
C PHE A 64 -4.10 2.43 -4.04
N LYS A 65 -4.95 1.59 -3.43
CA LYS A 65 -6.05 2.02 -2.58
C LYS A 65 -5.72 1.71 -1.14
N ALA A 66 -6.01 2.64 -0.24
CA ALA A 66 -5.87 2.45 1.20
C ALA A 66 -7.15 2.90 1.92
N LEU A 67 -7.58 2.10 2.90
CA LEU A 67 -8.69 2.47 3.78
C LEU A 67 -8.16 3.00 5.11
N ILE A 68 -8.27 4.30 5.32
CA ILE A 68 -7.70 5.01 6.47
C ILE A 68 -8.83 5.52 7.36
N SER A 69 -8.76 5.31 8.67
CA SER A 69 -9.75 5.87 9.60
C SER A 69 -9.75 7.40 9.53
N ALA A 70 -10.93 8.01 9.40
CA ALA A 70 -11.08 9.46 9.23
C ALA A 70 -10.46 10.24 10.40
N GLY A 71 -10.53 9.72 11.62
CA GLY A 71 -9.95 10.36 12.82
C GLY A 71 -8.42 10.45 12.82
N ARG A 72 -7.74 9.64 12.01
CA ARG A 72 -6.27 9.72 11.85
C ARG A 72 -5.86 10.60 10.67
N ALA A 73 -6.75 10.81 9.71
CA ALA A 73 -6.46 11.42 8.41
C ALA A 73 -6.74 12.93 8.35
N THR A 74 -6.63 13.63 9.49
CA THR A 74 -7.05 15.04 9.63
C THR A 74 -6.28 16.04 8.76
N HIS A 75 -5.24 15.59 8.06
CA HIS A 75 -4.37 16.44 7.22
C HIS A 75 -4.07 15.86 5.83
N LEU A 76 -4.74 14.78 5.42
CA LEU A 76 -4.52 14.23 4.08
C LEU A 76 -5.22 15.07 3.01
N ALA A 77 -4.45 15.51 2.02
CA ALA A 77 -4.94 16.24 0.86
C ALA A 77 -4.51 15.56 -0.45
N ILE A 78 -5.24 15.86 -1.53
CA ILE A 78 -4.84 15.47 -2.87
C ILE A 78 -3.54 16.21 -3.22
N GLY A 79 -2.57 15.49 -3.78
CA GLY A 79 -1.22 15.98 -4.07
C GLY A 79 -0.18 15.67 -3.00
N ASP A 80 -0.59 15.27 -1.79
CA ASP A 80 0.35 14.95 -0.72
C ASP A 80 1.19 13.73 -1.06
N ALA A 81 2.50 13.85 -0.83
CA ALA A 81 3.42 12.72 -0.81
C ALA A 81 3.33 12.02 0.55
N ILE A 82 3.00 10.72 0.53
CA ILE A 82 2.83 9.91 1.73
C ILE A 82 3.58 8.58 1.59
N GLN A 83 3.76 7.89 2.71
CA GLN A 83 4.16 6.50 2.73
C GLN A 83 2.97 5.60 3.07
N LEU A 84 2.73 4.63 2.18
CA LEU A 84 1.88 3.49 2.49
C LEU A 84 2.74 2.31 2.90
N THR A 85 2.28 1.56 3.90
CA THR A 85 2.94 0.35 4.35
C THR A 85 2.01 -0.85 4.27
N VAL A 86 2.58 -2.02 3.99
CA VAL A 86 1.83 -3.29 3.97
C VAL A 86 2.69 -4.42 4.53
N ASP A 87 2.10 -5.19 5.44
CA ASP A 87 2.71 -6.42 5.95
C ASP A 87 2.83 -7.43 4.79
N PRO A 88 4.01 -8.02 4.53
CA PRO A 88 4.18 -9.04 3.50
C PRO A 88 3.15 -10.17 3.58
N LYS A 89 2.67 -10.54 4.78
CA LYS A 89 1.65 -11.58 4.98
C LYS A 89 0.26 -11.20 4.46
N ALA A 90 0.01 -9.91 4.24
CA ALA A 90 -1.24 -9.43 3.67
C ALA A 90 -1.22 -9.38 2.12
N ILE A 91 -0.07 -9.68 1.51
CA ILE A 91 0.08 -9.79 0.06
C ILE A 91 -0.23 -11.23 -0.34
N GLN A 92 -1.24 -11.40 -1.17
CA GLN A 92 -1.56 -12.70 -1.75
C GLN A 92 -1.08 -12.73 -3.19
N LEU A 93 -0.13 -13.61 -3.49
CA LEU A 93 0.25 -13.91 -4.87
C LEU A 93 -0.93 -14.60 -5.57
N LEU A 94 -1.25 -14.12 -6.76
CA LEU A 94 -2.24 -14.74 -7.63
C LEU A 94 -1.50 -15.80 -8.47
N ALA A 95 -2.04 -17.02 -8.51
CA ALA A 95 -1.50 -18.07 -9.36
C ALA A 95 -1.55 -17.63 -10.82
N ALA A 96 -0.46 -17.91 -11.54
CA ALA A 96 -0.41 -17.83 -13.00
C ALA A 96 -0.94 -19.12 -13.62
#